data_AF-A0A3A0ES07-F1
#
_entry.id   AF-A0A3A0ES07-F1
#
_cell.length_a   1.000
_cell.length_b   1.000
_cell.length_c   1.000
_cell.angle_alpha   90.00
_cell.angle_beta   90.00
_cell.angle_gamma   90.00
#
_symmetry.space_group_name_H-M   'P 1'
#
loop_
_entity.id
_entity.type
_entity.pdbx_description
1 polymer ?
#
loop_
_entity_poly.entity_id
_entity_poly.type
_entity_poly.pdbx_seq_one_letter_code
_entity_poly.pdbx_strand_id
1 'polypeptide(L)'
;MVGAQIAALSWVLAACGAGDGPGEPPTLPKDQQPAQKDVVRFLSQAGFGGSQAEIDRTRRIGFSAWIGEQYSLRQDRHQTYVDSQIDTAKLAGQSVNQQNWVYESFWRTAVAGDGVLRHRVAFALSQIFVVSLADGAVGQYPRGVASYLDMLGRNAFGNFRTLLQDVSLHPMMGLYLSHLRNQKEDPSRGRVPDENYAREVMQLFTIGLYELNPDGTVRLDSRNEPIETYTNEDVSGLAKVFTGWSWAGPDKSDKRFFGGDAWAERDVQPMQPYPKFHSTSEKRFLGTVVPAQASADPEASLRIALDRLFAHPNVGPFIGKQLIQRMVTSNPSPGYVARVASAFDDNGSGVRGDMKAVIRAVLLDPEARSPVPGATDYGKLREPVLRIAHWMRAFGARSASGRFLIGNTDNPSTSLGQTPMRSPSVFNFYRPGYVPPNTDIAAAGMVAPEMQITHELSVAGYLNTLRNVISGGIGSGSPRDVQPDYAEMVGLAERPDALVERIGAMLIAGEMSPELRAQVIDAVGSVAVSGTNAQSAATARLNRVKLAIFLVMASPDYLVQK
;
A
#
# COMPACT_ATOMS: atom_id res chain seq x y z
N MET A 1 40.91 -21.28 -31.08
CA MET A 1 39.56 -21.42 -31.66
C MET A 1 38.91 -22.60 -30.96
N VAL A 2 37.90 -22.51 -30.11
CA VAL A 2 36.92 -21.48 -29.77
C VAL A 2 36.75 -21.55 -28.24
N GLY A 3 36.74 -20.39 -27.58
CA GLY A 3 36.55 -20.29 -26.13
C GLY A 3 35.08 -20.13 -25.78
N ALA A 4 34.65 -20.78 -24.70
CA ALA A 4 33.42 -20.48 -23.98
C ALA A 4 33.77 -20.41 -22.49
N GLN A 5 33.95 -19.20 -21.97
CA GLN A 5 34.09 -18.96 -20.53
C GLN A 5 32.70 -18.78 -19.94
N ILE A 6 32.28 -19.77 -19.15
CA ILE A 6 31.14 -19.66 -18.24
C ILE A 6 31.67 -18.96 -16.98
N ALA A 7 31.30 -17.69 -16.78
CA ALA A 7 31.57 -16.98 -15.54
C ALA A 7 30.47 -17.30 -14.52
N ALA A 8 30.74 -18.27 -13.64
CA ALA A 8 29.94 -18.52 -12.46
C ALA A 8 30.27 -17.45 -11.38
N LEU A 9 29.37 -16.50 -11.15
CA LEU A 9 29.47 -15.58 -10.01
C LEU A 9 29.17 -16.35 -8.72
N SER A 10 30.21 -16.69 -7.99
CA SER A 10 30.13 -17.35 -6.68
C SER A 10 29.79 -16.31 -5.61
N TRP A 11 28.66 -16.47 -4.92
CA TRP A 11 28.32 -15.69 -3.73
C TRP A 11 29.19 -16.17 -2.56
N VAL A 12 30.10 -15.32 -2.08
CA VAL A 12 30.85 -15.59 -0.85
C VAL A 12 29.95 -15.26 0.34
N LEU A 13 29.39 -16.30 0.96
CA LEU A 13 28.95 -16.25 2.35
C LEU A 13 30.19 -16.13 3.24
N ALA A 14 30.36 -15.00 3.91
CA ALA A 14 31.24 -14.90 5.06
C ALA A 14 30.38 -14.91 6.33
N ALA A 15 30.33 -16.06 6.99
CA ALA A 15 29.85 -16.21 8.36
C ALA A 15 31.04 -16.59 9.25
N CYS A 16 31.24 -15.82 10.32
CA CYS A 16 31.51 -16.25 11.71
C CYS A 16 32.30 -15.19 12.50
N GLY A 17 31.79 -14.82 13.68
CA GLY A 17 32.50 -14.05 14.70
C GLY A 17 31.56 -13.40 15.73
N ALA A 18 31.42 -14.04 16.89
CA ALA A 18 30.53 -13.70 18.01
C ALA A 18 30.73 -12.31 18.63
N GLY A 19 29.64 -11.68 19.09
CA GLY A 19 29.62 -10.49 19.93
C GLY A 19 28.20 -9.97 20.16
N ASP A 20 27.71 -10.09 21.40
CA ASP A 20 26.36 -9.72 21.84
C ASP A 20 26.06 -8.22 21.70
N GLY A 21 24.91 -7.95 21.08
CA GLY A 21 24.31 -6.63 20.83
C GLY A 21 23.72 -6.59 19.41
N PRO A 22 22.60 -5.91 19.14
CA PRO A 22 22.20 -5.62 17.76
C PRO A 22 23.23 -4.63 17.20
N GLY A 23 24.36 -5.15 16.69
CA GLY A 23 25.41 -4.36 16.10
C GLY A 23 24.87 -3.58 14.91
N GLU A 24 25.25 -2.31 14.81
CA GLU A 24 24.90 -1.48 13.65
C GLU A 24 25.39 -2.20 12.36
N PRO A 25 24.55 -2.34 11.32
CA PRO A 25 24.97 -3.05 10.12
C PRO A 25 26.23 -2.40 9.53
N PRO A 26 27.16 -3.22 8.99
CA PRO A 26 28.43 -2.73 8.49
C PRO A 26 28.21 -1.72 7.37
N THR A 27 28.97 -0.62 7.43
CA THR A 27 28.96 0.39 6.35
C THR A 27 29.62 -0.17 5.10
N LEU A 28 28.99 0.06 3.95
CA LEU A 28 29.53 -0.33 2.65
C LEU A 28 30.76 0.53 2.30
N PRO A 29 31.78 -0.08 1.67
CA PRO A 29 32.86 0.65 1.00
C PRO A 29 32.29 1.74 0.09
N LYS A 30 32.95 2.91 0.02
CA LYS A 30 32.44 4.09 -0.71
C LYS A 30 32.13 3.82 -2.19
N ASP A 31 32.92 2.96 -2.82
CA ASP A 31 32.78 2.50 -4.21
C ASP A 31 31.59 1.55 -4.43
N GLN A 32 31.06 0.96 -3.35
CA GLN A 32 29.91 0.06 -3.37
C GLN A 32 28.62 0.74 -2.87
N GLN A 33 28.70 1.98 -2.39
CA GLN A 33 27.51 2.72 -1.95
C GLN A 33 26.64 3.11 -3.15
N PRO A 34 25.33 2.87 -3.11
CA PRO A 34 24.43 3.28 -4.19
C PRO A 34 24.46 4.79 -4.38
N ALA A 35 24.21 5.23 -5.62
CA ALA A 35 24.09 6.66 -5.88
C ALA A 35 22.87 7.23 -5.13
N GLN A 36 22.95 8.49 -4.73
CA GLN A 36 21.88 9.15 -3.99
C GLN A 36 20.54 9.09 -4.72
N LYS A 37 20.55 9.24 -6.06
CA LYS A 37 19.35 9.14 -6.89
C LYS A 37 18.65 7.78 -6.75
N ASP A 38 19.42 6.69 -6.73
CA ASP A 38 18.87 5.33 -6.61
C ASP A 38 18.28 5.09 -5.22
N VAL A 39 18.89 5.70 -4.19
CA VAL A 39 18.37 5.69 -2.82
C VAL A 39 17.06 6.46 -2.71
N VAL A 40 16.96 7.65 -3.30
CA VAL A 40 15.72 8.44 -3.28
C VAL A 40 14.59 7.69 -3.98
N ARG A 41 14.85 7.13 -5.18
CA ARG A 41 13.89 6.25 -5.89
C ARG A 41 13.47 5.08 -5.01
N PHE A 42 14.44 4.37 -4.43
CA PHE A 42 14.19 3.24 -3.54
C PHE A 42 13.30 3.61 -2.36
N LEU A 43 13.58 4.70 -1.64
CA LEU A 43 12.78 5.13 -0.47
C LEU A 43 11.38 5.63 -0.87
N SER A 44 11.21 6.20 -2.07
CA SER A 44 9.89 6.53 -2.61
C SER A 44 9.04 5.30 -2.97
N GLN A 45 9.67 4.17 -3.31
CA GLN A 45 9.00 2.91 -3.65
C GLN A 45 8.76 2.03 -2.42
N ALA A 46 9.80 1.86 -1.61
CA ALA A 46 9.82 1.03 -0.40
C ALA A 46 9.15 1.69 0.81
N GLY A 47 9.07 3.02 0.83
CA GLY A 47 8.45 3.80 1.89
C GLY A 47 7.51 4.87 1.32
N PHE A 48 7.45 6.00 2.02
CA PHE A 48 6.68 7.17 1.62
C PHE A 48 7.61 8.31 1.15
N GLY A 49 8.80 7.97 0.63
CA GLY A 49 9.92 8.91 0.48
C GLY A 49 10.84 8.89 1.70
N GLY A 50 11.89 9.71 1.70
CA GLY A 50 12.89 9.73 2.77
C GLY A 50 13.34 11.15 3.12
N SER A 51 13.67 11.34 4.40
CA SER A 51 14.45 12.49 4.86
C SER A 51 15.91 12.36 4.41
N GLN A 52 16.68 13.46 4.47
CA GLN A 52 18.11 13.41 4.15
C GLN A 52 18.87 12.40 5.02
N ALA A 53 18.54 12.30 6.31
CA ALA A 53 19.19 11.36 7.23
C ALA A 53 18.95 9.90 6.81
N GLU A 54 17.76 9.57 6.33
CA GLU A 54 17.42 8.23 5.85
C GLU A 54 18.08 7.93 4.51
N ILE A 55 18.16 8.92 3.61
CA ILE A 55 18.92 8.81 2.36
C ILE A 55 20.39 8.49 2.67
N ASP A 56 21.01 9.25 3.57
CA ASP A 56 22.41 9.06 3.93
C ASP A 56 22.63 7.71 4.63
N ARG A 57 21.72 7.30 5.53
CA ARG A 57 21.79 5.98 6.19
C ARG A 57 21.69 4.86 5.16
N THR A 58 20.67 4.89 4.31
CA THR A 58 20.43 3.86 3.29
C THR A 58 21.59 3.77 2.31
N ARG A 59 22.20 4.91 1.94
CA ARG A 59 23.41 4.95 1.13
C ARG A 59 24.59 4.26 1.81
N ARG A 60 24.78 4.48 3.11
CA ARG A 60 25.87 3.85 3.87
C ARG A 60 25.72 2.34 4.01
N ILE A 61 24.50 1.83 4.21
CA ILE A 61 24.28 0.40 4.51
C ILE A 61 23.78 -0.41 3.30
N GLY A 62 23.29 0.24 2.25
CA GLY A 62 22.70 -0.38 1.08
C GLY A 62 21.25 -0.85 1.27
N PHE A 63 20.57 -1.14 0.15
CA PHE A 63 19.14 -1.49 0.14
C PHE A 63 18.82 -2.76 0.93
N SER A 64 19.63 -3.81 0.78
CA SER A 64 19.42 -5.10 1.43
C SER A 64 19.47 -5.01 2.95
N ALA A 65 20.45 -4.27 3.49
CA ALA A 65 20.61 -4.06 4.92
C ALA A 65 19.48 -3.17 5.46
N TRP A 66 19.13 -2.10 4.75
CA TRP A 66 18.00 -1.25 5.13
C TRP A 66 16.69 -2.05 5.22
N ILE A 67 16.38 -2.91 4.24
CA ILE A 67 15.20 -3.80 4.31
C ILE A 67 15.28 -4.71 5.54
N GLY A 68 16.47 -5.26 5.83
CA GLY A 68 16.71 -6.07 7.02
C GLY A 68 16.41 -5.34 8.32
N GLU A 69 16.86 -4.08 8.46
CA GLU A 69 16.50 -3.20 9.58
C GLU A 69 14.99 -3.05 9.68
N GLN A 70 14.31 -2.70 8.58
CA GLN A 70 12.87 -2.50 8.57
C GLN A 70 12.08 -3.75 9.01
N TYR A 71 12.57 -4.96 8.70
CA TYR A 71 11.94 -6.21 9.15
C TYR A 71 12.03 -6.43 10.66
N SER A 72 13.08 -5.91 11.29
CA SER A 72 13.28 -5.99 12.75
C SER A 72 12.50 -4.93 13.52
N LEU A 73 12.12 -3.83 12.87
CA LEU A 73 11.38 -2.75 13.52
C LEU A 73 9.98 -3.22 13.92
N ARG A 74 9.61 -2.85 15.15
CA ARG A 74 8.29 -3.09 15.72
C ARG A 74 7.25 -2.28 14.95
N GLN A 75 6.05 -2.84 14.82
CA GLN A 75 4.92 -2.13 14.24
C GLN A 75 4.33 -1.09 15.19
N ASP A 76 4.17 0.13 14.71
CA ASP A 76 3.29 1.12 15.32
C ASP A 76 1.83 0.76 15.06
N ARG A 77 1.03 0.69 16.13
CA ARG A 77 -0.35 0.20 16.05
C ARG A 77 -1.36 1.32 15.88
N HIS A 78 -2.15 1.23 14.82
CA HIS A 78 -3.27 2.12 14.53
C HIS A 78 -4.37 1.99 15.59
N GLN A 79 -4.71 0.76 16.00
CA GLN A 79 -5.73 0.50 17.01
C GLN A 79 -5.37 1.14 18.35
N THR A 80 -4.11 0.99 18.80
CA THR A 80 -3.66 1.58 20.07
C THR A 80 -3.85 3.11 20.09
N TYR A 81 -3.61 3.78 18.97
CA TYR A 81 -3.89 5.21 18.87
C TYR A 81 -5.38 5.51 18.92
N VAL A 82 -6.19 4.80 18.14
CA VAL A 82 -7.65 5.00 18.13
C VAL A 82 -8.24 4.75 19.52
N ASP A 83 -7.77 3.73 20.23
CA ASP A 83 -8.18 3.43 21.61
C ASP A 83 -7.83 4.59 22.56
N SER A 84 -6.62 5.15 22.46
CA SER A 84 -6.25 6.32 23.28
C SER A 84 -7.13 7.55 23.00
N GLN A 85 -7.56 7.74 21.74
CA GLN A 85 -8.47 8.82 21.39
C GLN A 85 -9.90 8.57 21.88
N ILE A 86 -10.38 7.32 21.80
CA ILE A 86 -11.66 6.90 22.37
C ILE A 86 -11.68 7.18 23.87
N ASP A 87 -10.64 6.80 24.61
CA ASP A 87 -10.58 6.98 26.06
C ASP A 87 -10.53 8.46 26.44
N THR A 88 -9.78 9.27 25.70
CA THR A 88 -9.77 10.73 25.85
C THR A 88 -11.17 11.33 25.60
N ALA A 89 -11.86 10.90 24.54
CA ALA A 89 -13.20 11.38 24.21
C ALA A 89 -14.23 10.98 25.26
N LYS A 90 -14.15 9.76 25.82
CA LYS A 90 -15.02 9.30 26.91
C LYS A 90 -14.89 10.18 28.15
N LEU A 91 -13.65 10.46 28.57
CA LEU A 91 -13.37 11.34 29.72
C LEU A 91 -13.91 12.76 29.50
N ALA A 92 -13.96 13.22 28.24
CA ALA A 92 -14.50 14.52 27.86
C ALA A 92 -16.02 14.52 27.56
N GLY A 93 -16.72 13.38 27.68
CA GLY A 93 -18.14 13.27 27.32
C GLY A 93 -18.45 13.47 25.83
N GLN A 94 -17.48 13.19 24.95
CA GLN A 94 -17.57 13.40 23.49
C GLN A 94 -17.91 12.11 22.73
N SER A 95 -18.27 12.26 21.45
CA SER A 95 -18.49 11.11 20.56
C SER A 95 -17.23 10.27 20.41
N VAL A 96 -17.39 8.96 20.59
CA VAL A 96 -16.32 7.95 20.50
C VAL A 96 -16.21 7.28 19.14
N ASN A 97 -17.03 7.70 18.17
CA ASN A 97 -17.04 7.13 16.83
C ASN A 97 -16.57 8.18 15.82
N GLN A 98 -15.25 8.29 15.64
CA GLN A 98 -14.62 9.29 14.80
C GLN A 98 -13.68 8.64 13.80
N GLN A 99 -14.02 8.71 12.50
CA GLN A 99 -13.17 8.16 11.44
C GLN A 99 -11.84 8.89 11.30
N ASN A 100 -11.78 10.18 11.66
CA ASN A 100 -10.56 10.98 11.57
C ASN A 100 -9.40 10.38 12.37
N TRP A 101 -9.66 9.64 13.45
CA TRP A 101 -8.59 8.99 14.22
C TRP A 101 -7.86 7.90 13.41
N VAL A 102 -8.52 7.26 12.44
CA VAL A 102 -7.88 6.33 11.52
C VAL A 102 -6.97 7.09 10.56
N TYR A 103 -7.44 8.20 9.97
CA TYR A 103 -6.65 9.03 9.06
C TYR A 103 -5.42 9.64 9.75
N GLU A 104 -5.62 10.22 10.94
CA GLU A 104 -4.57 10.71 11.83
C GLU A 104 -3.50 9.64 12.10
N SER A 105 -3.93 8.40 12.43
CA SER A 105 -2.99 7.29 12.66
C SER A 105 -2.20 6.91 11.41
N PHE A 106 -2.82 6.96 10.22
CA PHE A 106 -2.14 6.71 8.95
C PHE A 106 -1.06 7.75 8.69
N TRP A 107 -1.39 9.04 8.78
CA TRP A 107 -0.41 10.11 8.52
C TRP A 107 0.72 10.10 9.55
N ARG A 108 0.41 9.85 10.83
CA ARG A 108 1.43 9.71 11.88
C ARG A 108 2.42 8.59 11.54
N THR A 109 1.93 7.41 11.19
CA THR A 109 2.80 6.25 10.88
C THR A 109 3.57 6.41 9.57
N ALA A 110 2.95 7.00 8.54
CA ALA A 110 3.62 7.26 7.26
C ALA A 110 4.77 8.28 7.37
N VAL A 111 4.63 9.30 8.22
CA VAL A 111 5.58 10.42 8.31
C VAL A 111 6.56 10.26 9.45
N ALA A 112 6.08 9.90 10.64
CA ALA A 112 6.86 9.90 11.88
C ALA A 112 6.97 8.51 12.54
N GLY A 113 6.33 7.48 11.97
CA GLY A 113 6.39 6.13 12.51
C GLY A 113 7.69 5.40 12.18
N ASP A 114 8.05 4.45 13.03
CA ASP A 114 9.12 3.52 12.74
C ASP A 114 8.65 2.45 11.74
N GLY A 115 9.58 1.76 11.07
CA GLY A 115 9.22 0.63 10.20
C GLY A 115 8.41 1.05 8.97
N VAL A 116 8.76 2.16 8.32
CA VAL A 116 8.05 2.74 7.16
C VAL A 116 7.75 1.73 6.05
N LEU A 117 8.63 0.74 5.83
CA LEU A 117 8.39 -0.32 4.86
C LEU A 117 7.14 -1.15 5.21
N ARG A 118 6.94 -1.46 6.49
CA ARG A 118 5.77 -2.22 6.95
C ARG A 118 4.48 -1.48 6.67
N HIS A 119 4.44 -0.18 6.97
CA HIS A 119 3.29 0.67 6.70
C HIS A 119 3.06 0.85 5.20
N ARG A 120 4.12 0.96 4.40
CA ARG A 120 4.03 1.06 2.95
C ARG A 120 3.47 -0.22 2.30
N VAL A 121 3.90 -1.38 2.79
CA VAL A 121 3.36 -2.69 2.36
C VAL A 121 1.92 -2.86 2.85
N ALA A 122 1.61 -2.50 4.10
CA ALA A 122 0.23 -2.54 4.62
C ALA A 122 -0.72 -1.66 3.78
N PHE A 123 -0.27 -0.47 3.36
CA PHE A 123 -1.03 0.38 2.45
C PHE A 123 -1.23 -0.29 1.08
N ALA A 124 -0.18 -0.89 0.48
CA ALA A 124 -0.33 -1.65 -0.76
C ALA A 124 -1.31 -2.82 -0.61
N LEU A 125 -1.25 -3.56 0.51
CA LEU A 125 -2.18 -4.64 0.81
C LEU A 125 -3.61 -4.15 1.04
N SER A 126 -3.82 -2.99 1.66
CA SER A 126 -5.18 -2.42 1.83
C SER A 126 -5.84 -2.04 0.51
N GLN A 127 -5.04 -1.86 -0.54
CA GLN A 127 -5.48 -1.58 -1.89
C GLN A 127 -5.76 -2.85 -2.72
N ILE A 128 -5.41 -4.02 -2.18
CA ILE A 128 -5.71 -5.34 -2.74
C ILE A 128 -6.85 -5.96 -1.93
N PHE A 129 -6.69 -6.07 -0.61
CA PHE A 129 -7.70 -6.55 0.33
C PHE A 129 -8.52 -5.38 0.87
N VAL A 130 -9.41 -4.86 0.02
CA VAL A 130 -10.12 -3.61 0.27
C VAL A 130 -11.18 -3.76 1.36
N VAL A 131 -11.15 -2.84 2.33
CA VAL A 131 -12.30 -2.44 3.17
C VAL A 131 -12.36 -0.91 3.16
N SER A 132 -13.54 -0.31 3.37
CA SER A 132 -13.69 1.13 3.21
C SER A 132 -14.52 1.80 4.29
N LEU A 133 -14.00 2.88 4.87
CA LEU A 133 -14.75 3.80 5.73
C LEU A 133 -15.78 4.65 4.98
N ALA A 134 -15.79 4.60 3.64
CA ALA A 134 -16.86 5.17 2.82
C ALA A 134 -18.09 4.24 2.73
N ASP A 135 -17.92 2.95 3.03
CA ASP A 135 -19.04 2.02 3.11
C ASP A 135 -19.89 2.27 4.37
N GLY A 136 -21.21 2.15 4.23
CA GLY A 136 -22.16 2.47 5.30
C GLY A 136 -22.13 1.50 6.48
N ALA A 137 -21.72 0.25 6.26
CA ALA A 137 -21.59 -0.76 7.32
C ALA A 137 -20.23 -0.65 8.01
N VAL A 138 -19.14 -0.62 7.25
CA VAL A 138 -17.76 -0.53 7.78
C VAL A 138 -17.46 0.85 8.37
N GLY A 139 -18.00 1.93 7.79
CA GLY A 139 -17.81 3.31 8.25
C GLY A 139 -18.24 3.58 9.68
N GLN A 140 -19.04 2.69 10.29
CA GLN A 140 -19.46 2.77 11.68
C GLN A 140 -18.43 2.20 12.67
N TYR A 141 -17.36 1.56 12.18
CA TYR A 141 -16.39 0.81 12.98
C TYR A 141 -14.93 1.29 12.75
N PRO A 142 -14.60 2.58 13.00
CA PRO A 142 -13.24 3.09 12.81
C PRO A 142 -12.20 2.35 13.65
N ARG A 143 -12.55 1.91 14.86
CA ARG A 143 -11.70 1.04 15.69
C ARG A 143 -11.39 -0.30 15.01
N GLY A 144 -12.39 -0.91 14.37
CA GLY A 144 -12.23 -2.13 13.59
C GLY A 144 -11.36 -1.92 12.34
N VAL A 145 -11.51 -0.79 11.64
CA VAL A 145 -10.65 -0.46 10.49
C VAL A 145 -9.20 -0.20 10.92
N ALA A 146 -8.98 0.40 12.08
CA ALA A 146 -7.63 0.54 12.65
C ALA A 146 -7.00 -0.83 12.98
N SER A 147 -7.77 -1.76 13.56
CA SER A 147 -7.37 -3.17 13.74
C SER A 147 -7.07 -3.86 12.40
N TYR A 148 -7.83 -3.55 11.35
CA TYR A 148 -7.59 -4.12 10.02
C TYR A 148 -6.24 -3.67 9.45
N LEU A 149 -5.90 -2.38 9.54
CA LEU A 149 -4.58 -1.87 9.19
C LEU A 149 -3.48 -2.55 10.02
N ASP A 150 -3.73 -2.77 11.31
CA ASP A 150 -2.78 -3.46 12.19
C ASP A 150 -2.54 -4.91 11.76
N MET A 151 -3.60 -5.62 11.38
CA MET A 151 -3.52 -6.98 10.84
C MET A 151 -2.74 -7.03 9.52
N LEU A 152 -2.96 -6.08 8.61
CA LEU A 152 -2.18 -5.98 7.37
C LEU A 152 -0.70 -5.71 7.66
N GLY A 153 -0.39 -4.80 8.59
CA GLY A 153 0.99 -4.52 9.00
C GLY A 153 1.70 -5.69 9.69
N ARG A 154 0.96 -6.49 10.47
CA ARG A 154 1.48 -7.73 11.07
C ARG A 154 1.85 -8.73 9.98
N ASN A 155 0.97 -8.90 9.00
CA ASN A 155 1.13 -9.87 7.91
C ASN A 155 2.00 -9.39 6.74
N ALA A 156 2.36 -8.10 6.69
CA ALA A 156 3.23 -7.52 5.67
C ALA A 156 4.56 -8.27 5.52
N PHE A 157 5.08 -8.85 6.60
CA PHE A 157 6.32 -9.64 6.65
C PHE A 157 6.09 -11.07 7.17
N GLY A 158 4.83 -11.54 7.13
CA GLY A 158 4.43 -12.87 7.57
C GLY A 158 4.35 -13.85 6.40
N ASN A 159 3.35 -14.75 6.45
CA ASN A 159 3.06 -15.67 5.36
C ASN A 159 1.72 -15.31 4.70
N PHE A 160 1.66 -15.38 3.37
CA PHE A 160 0.45 -15.06 2.61
C PHE A 160 -0.76 -15.94 2.99
N ARG A 161 -0.54 -17.22 3.34
CA ARG A 161 -1.62 -18.09 3.79
C ARG A 161 -2.25 -17.61 5.10
N THR A 162 -1.43 -17.10 6.02
CA THR A 162 -1.89 -16.47 7.26
C THR A 162 -2.62 -15.16 6.97
N LEU A 163 -2.06 -14.31 6.09
CA LEU A 163 -2.71 -13.09 5.64
C LEU A 163 -4.11 -13.36 5.10
N LEU A 164 -4.26 -14.33 4.20
CA LEU A 164 -5.53 -14.67 3.57
C LEU A 164 -6.59 -15.10 4.61
N GLN A 165 -6.19 -15.88 5.62
CA GLN A 165 -7.08 -16.26 6.71
C GLN A 165 -7.45 -15.10 7.61
N ASP A 166 -6.47 -14.29 8.00
CA ASP A 166 -6.70 -13.14 8.85
C ASP A 166 -7.62 -12.12 8.16
N VAL A 167 -7.48 -11.92 6.84
CA VAL A 167 -8.43 -11.13 6.03
C VAL A 167 -9.80 -11.79 6.02
N SER A 168 -9.89 -13.09 5.73
CA SER A 168 -11.17 -13.83 5.66
C SER A 168 -11.97 -13.76 6.96
N LEU A 169 -11.27 -13.75 8.10
CA LEU A 169 -11.90 -13.73 9.42
C LEU A 169 -12.02 -12.34 10.01
N HIS A 170 -11.45 -11.29 9.42
CA HIS A 170 -11.57 -9.96 10.00
C HIS A 170 -13.01 -9.45 9.87
N PRO A 171 -13.66 -8.96 10.95
CA PRO A 171 -15.07 -8.55 10.91
C PRO A 171 -15.34 -7.42 9.94
N MET A 172 -14.37 -6.52 9.72
CA MET A 172 -14.51 -5.46 8.69
C MET A 172 -14.59 -6.01 7.27
N MET A 173 -13.84 -7.07 6.95
CA MET A 173 -13.96 -7.76 5.67
C MET A 173 -15.29 -8.52 5.59
N GLY A 174 -15.67 -9.16 6.70
CA GLY A 174 -16.98 -9.78 6.91
C GLY A 174 -18.16 -8.86 6.58
N LEU A 175 -18.10 -7.62 7.05
CA LEU A 175 -19.09 -6.59 6.73
C LEU A 175 -19.00 -6.14 5.28
N TYR A 176 -17.79 -5.84 4.80
CA TYR A 176 -17.59 -5.24 3.48
C TYR A 176 -18.01 -6.16 2.33
N LEU A 177 -17.75 -7.46 2.45
CA LEU A 177 -18.08 -8.48 1.45
C LEU A 177 -19.20 -9.43 1.90
N SER A 178 -20.02 -8.96 2.84
CA SER A 178 -21.29 -9.56 3.26
C SER A 178 -21.26 -11.02 3.73
N HIS A 179 -20.10 -11.61 4.03
CA HIS A 179 -20.04 -12.97 4.57
C HIS A 179 -20.15 -13.05 6.10
N LEU A 180 -20.07 -11.92 6.81
CA LEU A 180 -20.49 -11.85 8.21
C LEU A 180 -21.99 -12.11 8.29
N ARG A 181 -22.41 -13.06 9.16
CA ARG A 181 -23.80 -13.56 9.27
C ARG A 181 -24.30 -14.35 8.06
N ASN A 182 -23.42 -14.78 7.16
CA ASN A 182 -23.83 -15.64 6.06
C ASN A 182 -24.40 -16.96 6.62
N GLN A 183 -25.57 -17.34 6.15
CA GLN A 183 -26.29 -18.52 6.64
C GLN A 183 -26.22 -19.63 5.61
N LYS A 184 -26.17 -20.87 6.08
CA LYS A 184 -26.36 -22.06 5.25
C LYS A 184 -27.67 -22.02 4.48
N GLU A 185 -27.66 -22.77 3.40
CA GLU A 185 -28.82 -23.02 2.56
C GLU A 185 -30.03 -23.52 3.38
N ASP A 186 -31.23 -23.14 2.94
CA ASP A 186 -32.50 -23.63 3.47
C ASP A 186 -33.49 -23.75 2.32
N PRO A 187 -33.59 -24.94 1.69
CA PRO A 187 -34.47 -25.17 0.55
C PRO A 187 -35.94 -24.89 0.85
N SER A 188 -36.38 -25.06 2.10
CA SER A 188 -37.78 -24.81 2.48
C SER A 188 -38.17 -23.33 2.40
N ARG A 189 -37.17 -22.44 2.47
CA ARG A 189 -37.33 -20.98 2.37
C ARG A 189 -36.67 -20.38 1.13
N GLY A 190 -36.10 -21.22 0.27
CA GLY A 190 -35.30 -20.79 -0.88
C GLY A 190 -34.02 -20.01 -0.54
N ARG A 191 -33.51 -20.13 0.70
CA ARG A 191 -32.27 -19.43 1.09
C ARG A 191 -31.06 -20.13 0.48
N VAL A 192 -30.20 -19.35 -0.15
CA VAL A 192 -28.85 -19.75 -0.59
C VAL A 192 -27.80 -18.95 0.19
N PRO A 193 -26.59 -19.50 0.39
CA PRO A 193 -25.47 -18.75 0.95
C PRO A 193 -25.14 -17.49 0.12
N ASP A 194 -24.72 -16.42 0.78
CA ASP A 194 -24.15 -15.25 0.10
C ASP A 194 -22.83 -15.65 -0.58
N GLU A 195 -22.73 -15.33 -1.87
CA GLU A 195 -21.63 -15.71 -2.77
C GLU A 195 -20.55 -14.64 -2.92
N ASN A 196 -20.77 -13.42 -2.40
CA ASN A 196 -19.93 -12.25 -2.67
C ASN A 196 -18.47 -12.50 -2.24
N TYR A 197 -18.22 -12.83 -0.96
CA TYR A 197 -16.86 -13.13 -0.50
C TYR A 197 -16.22 -14.32 -1.23
N ALA A 198 -16.99 -15.35 -1.58
CA ALA A 198 -16.47 -16.52 -2.30
C ALA A 198 -15.98 -16.15 -3.70
N ARG A 199 -16.68 -15.23 -4.38
CA ARG A 199 -16.26 -14.68 -5.67
C ARG A 199 -15.00 -13.82 -5.50
N GLU A 200 -15.03 -12.85 -4.60
CA GLU A 200 -13.95 -11.88 -4.48
C GLU A 200 -12.66 -12.47 -3.90
N VAL A 201 -12.74 -13.48 -3.02
CA VAL A 201 -11.55 -14.17 -2.51
C VAL A 201 -10.81 -14.91 -3.63
N MET A 202 -11.52 -15.42 -4.63
CA MET A 202 -10.92 -16.00 -5.85
C MET A 202 -10.47 -14.89 -6.81
N GLN A 203 -11.38 -14.00 -7.19
CA GLN A 203 -11.20 -13.04 -8.28
C GLN A 203 -10.23 -11.91 -7.95
N LEU A 204 -10.31 -11.32 -6.76
CA LEU A 204 -9.55 -10.11 -6.43
C LEU A 204 -8.36 -10.40 -5.52
N PHE A 205 -8.47 -11.42 -4.68
CA PHE A 205 -7.51 -11.63 -3.58
C PHE A 205 -6.53 -12.77 -3.81
N THR A 206 -6.78 -13.69 -4.76
CA THR A 206 -5.91 -14.85 -4.94
C THR A 206 -5.60 -15.20 -6.39
N ILE A 207 -6.57 -15.63 -7.19
CA ILE A 207 -6.32 -16.33 -8.46
C ILE A 207 -6.70 -15.53 -9.71
N GLY A 208 -7.47 -14.44 -9.59
CA GLY A 208 -7.88 -13.65 -10.75
C GLY A 208 -8.94 -14.35 -11.60
N LEU A 209 -9.33 -13.72 -12.72
CA LEU A 209 -10.31 -14.27 -13.67
C LEU A 209 -9.74 -15.34 -14.58
N TYR A 210 -8.46 -15.24 -14.96
CA TYR A 210 -7.84 -16.08 -15.98
C TYR A 210 -6.58 -16.78 -15.49
N GLU A 211 -6.35 -18.01 -15.93
CA GLU A 211 -5.14 -18.75 -15.64
C GLU A 211 -3.90 -17.97 -16.10
N LEU A 212 -2.85 -17.99 -15.29
CA LEU A 212 -1.61 -17.27 -15.56
C LEU A 212 -0.45 -18.25 -15.73
N ASN A 213 0.46 -17.91 -16.64
CA ASN A 213 1.81 -18.46 -16.62
C ASN A 213 2.58 -17.89 -15.40
N PRO A 214 3.69 -18.52 -14.98
CA PRO A 214 4.51 -17.99 -13.89
C PRO A 214 4.99 -16.55 -14.10
N ASP A 215 5.11 -16.11 -15.35
CA ASP A 215 5.49 -14.74 -15.74
C ASP A 215 4.32 -13.74 -15.76
N GLY A 216 3.12 -14.16 -15.32
CA GLY A 216 1.92 -13.33 -15.24
C GLY A 216 1.24 -13.06 -16.58
N THR A 217 1.69 -13.67 -17.68
CA THR A 217 0.94 -13.66 -18.95
C THR A 217 -0.27 -14.58 -18.86
N VAL A 218 -1.36 -14.21 -19.54
CA VAL A 218 -2.59 -15.00 -19.56
C VAL A 218 -2.38 -16.28 -20.35
N ARG A 219 -2.79 -17.42 -19.79
CA ARG A 219 -2.79 -18.70 -20.49
C ARG A 219 -3.97 -18.76 -21.44
N LEU A 220 -3.67 -19.14 -22.68
CA LEU A 220 -4.64 -19.28 -23.76
C LEU A 220 -4.85 -20.76 -24.06
N ASP A 221 -6.06 -21.10 -24.45
CA ASP A 221 -6.42 -22.45 -24.89
C ASP A 221 -5.97 -22.72 -26.34
N SER A 222 -6.33 -23.89 -26.88
CA SER A 222 -6.04 -24.25 -28.28
C SER A 222 -6.68 -23.33 -29.34
N ARG A 223 -7.65 -22.50 -28.95
CA ARG A 223 -8.36 -21.54 -29.80
C ARG A 223 -7.87 -20.10 -29.61
N ASN A 224 -6.82 -19.92 -28.81
CA ASN A 224 -6.25 -18.61 -28.48
C ASN A 224 -7.20 -17.74 -27.61
N GLU A 225 -8.06 -18.38 -26.81
CA GLU A 225 -8.97 -17.72 -25.85
C GLU A 225 -8.44 -17.84 -24.41
N PRO A 226 -8.59 -16.81 -23.55
CA PRO A 226 -8.23 -16.90 -22.14
C PRO A 226 -8.93 -18.04 -21.40
N ILE A 227 -8.17 -18.81 -20.62
CA ILE A 227 -8.71 -19.88 -19.78
C ILE A 227 -9.19 -19.29 -18.45
N GLU A 228 -10.47 -19.45 -18.10
CA GLU A 228 -11.02 -19.01 -16.82
C GLU A 228 -10.49 -19.85 -15.63
N THR A 229 -10.26 -19.22 -14.48
CA THR A 229 -9.73 -19.90 -13.27
C THR A 229 -10.79 -20.62 -12.46
N TYR A 230 -12.04 -20.20 -12.57
CA TYR A 230 -13.17 -20.73 -11.82
C TYR A 230 -14.47 -20.51 -12.58
N THR A 231 -15.47 -21.31 -12.23
CA THR A 231 -16.84 -21.25 -12.75
C THR A 231 -17.81 -20.72 -11.71
N ASN A 232 -19.05 -20.45 -12.09
CA ASN A 232 -20.07 -20.09 -11.09
C ASN A 232 -20.36 -21.23 -10.09
N GLU A 233 -20.18 -22.50 -10.48
CA GLU A 233 -20.34 -23.64 -9.58
C GLU A 233 -19.29 -23.62 -8.46
N ASP A 234 -18.05 -23.22 -8.78
CA ASP A 234 -16.99 -23.03 -7.79
C ASP A 234 -17.35 -21.94 -6.78
N VAL A 235 -17.97 -20.84 -7.24
CA VAL A 235 -18.46 -19.76 -6.38
C VAL A 235 -19.53 -20.27 -5.43
N SER A 236 -20.59 -20.92 -5.94
CA SER A 236 -21.67 -21.45 -5.11
C SER A 236 -21.19 -22.51 -4.12
N GLY A 237 -20.25 -23.37 -4.54
CA GLY A 237 -19.66 -24.39 -3.67
C GLY A 237 -18.78 -23.80 -2.57
N LEU A 238 -17.94 -22.82 -2.92
CA LEU A 238 -17.08 -22.12 -1.96
C LEU A 238 -17.90 -21.22 -0.99
N ALA A 239 -19.01 -20.62 -1.44
CA ALA A 239 -19.88 -19.81 -0.60
C ALA A 239 -20.38 -20.55 0.66
N LYS A 240 -20.63 -21.86 0.54
CA LYS A 240 -20.99 -22.72 1.68
C LYS A 240 -19.92 -22.76 2.77
N VAL A 241 -18.64 -22.64 2.42
CA VAL A 241 -17.51 -22.60 3.38
C VAL A 241 -17.61 -21.36 4.28
N PHE A 242 -18.04 -20.24 3.71
CA PHE A 242 -18.13 -18.96 4.40
C PHE A 242 -19.46 -18.74 5.15
N THR A 243 -20.32 -19.75 5.23
CA THR A 243 -21.50 -19.72 6.10
C THR A 243 -21.14 -19.95 7.56
N GLY A 244 -21.91 -19.39 8.48
CA GLY A 244 -21.73 -19.61 9.92
C GLY A 244 -20.58 -18.83 10.55
N TRP A 245 -20.07 -17.77 9.93
CA TRP A 245 -19.07 -16.88 10.53
C TRP A 245 -19.72 -15.56 10.97
N SER A 246 -19.47 -15.13 12.20
CA SER A 246 -20.00 -13.85 12.69
C SER A 246 -19.20 -13.31 13.88
N TRP A 247 -19.70 -12.25 14.49
CA TRP A 247 -19.13 -11.51 15.61
C TRP A 247 -18.55 -12.42 16.70
N ALA A 248 -17.31 -12.13 17.11
CA ALA A 248 -16.69 -12.78 18.25
C ALA A 248 -17.42 -12.45 19.57
N GLY A 249 -17.33 -13.35 20.54
CA GLY A 249 -17.81 -13.12 21.90
C GLY A 249 -17.73 -14.35 22.79
N PRO A 250 -18.19 -14.26 24.05
CA PRO A 250 -18.01 -15.33 25.04
C PRO A 250 -18.88 -16.58 24.77
N ASP A 251 -19.88 -16.50 23.90
CA ASP A 251 -20.75 -17.62 23.55
C ASP A 251 -21.12 -17.61 22.05
N LYS A 252 -21.86 -18.63 21.58
CA LYS A 252 -22.27 -18.82 20.18
C LYS A 252 -23.79 -18.72 19.99
N SER A 253 -24.49 -17.85 20.73
CA SER A 253 -25.93 -17.64 20.63
C SER A 253 -26.36 -17.10 19.26
N ASP A 254 -27.58 -17.45 18.84
CA ASP A 254 -28.23 -16.87 17.66
C ASP A 254 -28.27 -15.33 17.73
N LYS A 255 -28.55 -14.79 18.91
CA LYS A 255 -28.63 -13.34 19.13
C LYS A 255 -27.29 -12.66 18.84
N ARG A 256 -26.15 -13.26 19.22
CA ARG A 256 -24.82 -12.73 18.84
C ARG A 256 -24.49 -12.95 17.38
N PHE A 257 -24.87 -14.10 16.81
CA PHE A 257 -24.73 -14.32 15.38
C PHE A 257 -25.33 -13.13 14.62
N PHE A 258 -26.58 -12.75 14.90
CA PHE A 258 -27.23 -11.58 14.31
C PHE A 258 -26.78 -10.22 14.89
N GLY A 259 -25.81 -10.20 15.80
CA GLY A 259 -25.17 -9.02 16.40
C GLY A 259 -25.96 -8.26 17.46
N GLY A 260 -27.01 -8.87 18.02
CA GLY A 260 -27.81 -8.29 19.10
C GLY A 260 -27.19 -8.36 20.50
N ASP A 261 -26.18 -9.22 20.72
CA ASP A 261 -25.40 -9.28 21.98
C ASP A 261 -23.96 -8.80 21.73
N ALA A 262 -23.81 -7.48 21.59
CA ALA A 262 -22.53 -6.85 21.26
C ALA A 262 -21.50 -7.03 22.39
N TRP A 263 -20.39 -7.70 22.09
CA TRP A 263 -19.20 -7.72 22.93
C TRP A 263 -18.28 -6.55 22.56
N ALA A 264 -17.65 -5.90 23.55
CA ALA A 264 -16.88 -4.68 23.36
C ALA A 264 -15.72 -4.82 22.35
N GLU A 265 -15.10 -6.00 22.30
CA GLU A 265 -13.96 -6.26 21.41
C GLU A 265 -14.35 -6.92 20.08
N ARG A 266 -15.65 -7.11 19.80
CA ARG A 266 -16.11 -7.86 18.62
C ARG A 266 -15.61 -7.29 17.29
N ASP A 267 -15.32 -5.98 17.24
CA ASP A 267 -14.94 -5.26 16.02
C ASP A 267 -13.44 -5.39 15.70
N VAL A 268 -12.63 -5.86 16.66
CA VAL A 268 -11.16 -6.01 16.54
C VAL A 268 -10.70 -7.46 16.73
N GLN A 269 -11.66 -8.38 16.88
CA GLN A 269 -11.40 -9.81 17.07
C GLN A 269 -11.84 -10.57 15.82
N PRO A 270 -11.10 -11.61 15.42
CA PRO A 270 -11.51 -12.44 14.29
C PRO A 270 -12.93 -12.97 14.50
N MET A 271 -13.73 -12.98 13.44
CA MET A 271 -15.03 -13.65 13.43
C MET A 271 -14.88 -15.08 13.93
N GLN A 272 -15.88 -15.53 14.69
CA GLN A 272 -15.91 -16.87 15.25
C GLN A 272 -16.95 -17.74 14.55
N PRO A 273 -16.81 -19.07 14.62
CA PRO A 273 -17.71 -19.99 13.95
C PRO A 273 -18.97 -20.27 14.78
N TYR A 274 -20.09 -20.40 14.08
CA TYR A 274 -21.42 -20.73 14.56
C TYR A 274 -21.95 -21.96 13.83
N PRO A 275 -21.72 -23.18 14.37
CA PRO A 275 -22.06 -24.44 13.69
C PRO A 275 -23.54 -24.54 13.25
N LYS A 276 -24.46 -23.94 14.01
CA LYS A 276 -25.90 -23.91 13.68
C LYS A 276 -26.18 -23.32 12.29
N PHE A 277 -25.43 -22.29 11.90
CA PHE A 277 -25.61 -21.54 10.66
C PHE A 277 -24.64 -21.97 9.55
N HIS A 278 -23.76 -22.94 9.79
CA HIS A 278 -22.82 -23.44 8.80
C HIS A 278 -23.38 -24.62 7.98
N SER A 279 -23.07 -24.64 6.69
CA SER A 279 -23.51 -25.66 5.76
C SER A 279 -22.80 -26.98 6.03
N THR A 280 -23.57 -28.05 6.24
CA THR A 280 -23.06 -29.42 6.36
C THR A 280 -23.08 -30.17 5.03
N SER A 281 -23.60 -29.58 3.96
CA SER A 281 -23.60 -30.23 2.65
C SER A 281 -22.20 -30.29 2.06
N GLU A 282 -22.05 -31.17 1.06
CA GLU A 282 -20.83 -31.25 0.26
C GLU A 282 -20.56 -29.91 -0.43
N LYS A 283 -19.28 -29.55 -0.49
CA LYS A 283 -18.78 -28.31 -1.09
C LYS A 283 -17.75 -28.69 -2.16
N ARG A 284 -17.94 -28.22 -3.40
CA ARG A 284 -17.04 -28.45 -4.53
C ARG A 284 -16.57 -27.12 -5.08
N PHE A 285 -15.26 -26.94 -5.20
CA PHE A 285 -14.68 -25.73 -5.78
C PHE A 285 -13.24 -26.00 -6.18
N LEU A 286 -12.80 -25.47 -7.32
CA LEU A 286 -11.43 -25.55 -7.83
C LEU A 286 -10.89 -26.99 -7.85
N GLY A 287 -11.73 -27.98 -8.17
CA GLY A 287 -11.39 -29.40 -8.14
C GLY A 287 -11.21 -30.01 -6.73
N THR A 288 -11.42 -29.24 -5.66
CA THR A 288 -11.44 -29.70 -4.27
C THR A 288 -12.85 -30.08 -3.84
N VAL A 289 -12.94 -31.11 -2.99
CA VAL A 289 -14.19 -31.55 -2.37
C VAL A 289 -14.05 -31.49 -0.86
N VAL A 290 -14.90 -30.72 -0.19
CA VAL A 290 -15.16 -30.87 1.24
C VAL A 290 -16.38 -31.79 1.37
N PRO A 291 -16.22 -33.02 1.91
CA PRO A 291 -17.32 -33.98 1.98
C PRO A 291 -18.45 -33.43 2.86
N ALA A 292 -19.66 -33.96 2.65
CA ALA A 292 -20.78 -33.69 3.54
C ALA A 292 -20.40 -34.11 4.98
N GLN A 293 -20.74 -33.25 5.95
CA GLN A 293 -20.34 -33.41 7.34
C GLN A 293 -21.53 -33.87 8.18
N ALA A 294 -21.33 -34.87 9.04
CA ALA A 294 -22.36 -35.31 9.99
C ALA A 294 -22.67 -34.22 11.03
N SER A 295 -21.66 -33.44 11.40
CA SER A 295 -21.74 -32.28 12.29
C SER A 295 -21.02 -31.10 11.63
N ALA A 296 -21.58 -29.90 11.73
CA ALA A 296 -20.98 -28.72 11.12
C ALA A 296 -19.59 -28.42 11.70
N ASP A 297 -18.59 -28.32 10.83
CA ASP A 297 -17.22 -27.94 11.16
C ASP A 297 -16.77 -26.80 10.22
N PRO A 298 -17.05 -25.54 10.60
CA PRO A 298 -16.71 -24.38 9.80
C PRO A 298 -15.20 -24.21 9.64
N GLU A 299 -14.44 -24.48 10.70
CA GLU A 299 -12.99 -24.30 10.74
C GLU A 299 -12.27 -25.28 9.81
N ALA A 300 -12.68 -26.55 9.78
CA ALA A 300 -12.14 -27.53 8.82
C ALA A 300 -12.49 -27.16 7.37
N SER A 301 -13.74 -26.73 7.11
CA SER A 301 -14.15 -26.26 5.78
C SER A 301 -13.30 -25.08 5.32
N LEU A 302 -13.09 -24.08 6.20
CA LEU A 302 -12.28 -22.90 5.91
C LEU A 302 -10.82 -23.26 5.65
N ARG A 303 -10.22 -24.12 6.49
CA ARG A 303 -8.83 -24.55 6.31
C ARG A 303 -8.62 -25.19 4.93
N ILE A 304 -9.46 -26.14 4.53
CA ILE A 304 -9.36 -26.79 3.21
C ILE A 304 -9.49 -25.76 2.08
N ALA A 305 -10.44 -24.84 2.18
CA ALA A 305 -10.65 -23.81 1.16
C ALA A 305 -9.45 -22.87 1.00
N LEU A 306 -8.95 -22.33 2.11
CA LEU A 306 -7.83 -21.39 2.08
C LEU A 306 -6.52 -22.08 1.70
N ASP A 307 -6.33 -23.34 2.08
CA ASP A 307 -5.17 -24.15 1.66
C ASP A 307 -5.22 -24.40 0.14
N ARG A 308 -6.40 -24.70 -0.41
CA ARG A 308 -6.59 -24.88 -1.86
C ARG A 308 -6.29 -23.59 -2.63
N LEU A 309 -6.81 -22.46 -2.17
CA LEU A 309 -6.57 -21.15 -2.79
C LEU A 309 -5.09 -20.80 -2.75
N PHE A 310 -4.44 -20.95 -1.59
CA PHE A 310 -3.02 -20.66 -1.41
C PHE A 310 -2.10 -21.54 -2.27
N ALA A 311 -2.46 -22.82 -2.46
CA ALA A 311 -1.73 -23.75 -3.30
C ALA A 311 -1.97 -23.53 -4.80
N HIS A 312 -2.90 -22.66 -5.20
CA HIS A 312 -3.20 -22.43 -6.61
C HIS A 312 -2.01 -21.74 -7.33
N PRO A 313 -1.61 -22.20 -8.54
CA PRO A 313 -0.45 -21.68 -9.25
C PRO A 313 -0.56 -20.19 -9.60
N ASN A 314 -1.78 -19.69 -9.85
CA ASN A 314 -1.98 -18.26 -10.13
C ASN A 314 -1.58 -17.30 -9.00
N VAL A 315 -1.54 -17.73 -7.73
CA VAL A 315 -1.39 -16.78 -6.61
C VAL A 315 -0.07 -16.01 -6.68
N GLY A 316 1.03 -16.69 -6.97
CA GLY A 316 2.37 -16.08 -7.10
C GLY A 316 2.41 -14.96 -8.13
N PRO A 317 2.12 -15.23 -9.42
CA PRO A 317 2.12 -14.18 -10.45
C PRO A 317 1.03 -13.12 -10.24
N PHE A 318 -0.15 -13.50 -9.76
CA PHE A 318 -1.27 -12.56 -9.56
C PHE A 318 -0.95 -11.53 -8.47
N ILE A 319 -0.55 -11.97 -7.28
CA ILE A 319 -0.20 -11.07 -6.17
C ILE A 319 1.13 -10.38 -6.43
N GLY A 320 2.11 -11.08 -7.02
CA GLY A 320 3.39 -10.50 -7.41
C GLY A 320 3.22 -9.29 -8.32
N LYS A 321 2.45 -9.43 -9.41
CA LYS A 321 2.17 -8.32 -10.34
C LYS A 321 1.49 -7.14 -9.64
N GLN A 322 0.48 -7.39 -8.81
CA GLN A 322 -0.22 -6.32 -8.09
C GLN A 322 0.70 -5.57 -7.12
N LEU A 323 1.56 -6.28 -6.36
CA LEU A 323 2.52 -5.63 -5.46
C LEU A 323 3.53 -4.78 -6.23
N ILE A 324 4.03 -5.28 -7.37
CA ILE A 324 4.90 -4.49 -8.25
C ILE A 324 4.19 -3.21 -8.72
N GLN A 325 2.93 -3.32 -9.16
CA GLN A 325 2.13 -2.16 -9.58
C GLN A 325 1.89 -1.16 -8.45
N ARG A 326 1.61 -1.62 -7.23
CA ARG A 326 1.40 -0.72 -6.09
C ARG A 326 2.69 -0.06 -5.61
N MET A 327 3.86 -0.68 -5.79
CA MET A 327 5.11 -0.22 -5.17
C MET A 327 6.14 0.35 -6.13
N VAL A 328 6.19 -0.09 -7.39
CA VAL A 328 7.33 0.14 -8.29
C VAL A 328 6.92 0.70 -9.65
N THR A 329 6.18 -0.05 -10.47
CA THR A 329 5.84 0.34 -11.85
C THR A 329 4.52 -0.26 -12.32
N SER A 330 3.76 0.46 -13.14
CA SER A 330 2.47 0.03 -13.68
C SER A 330 2.57 -1.14 -14.67
N ASN A 331 3.70 -1.26 -15.39
CA ASN A 331 3.88 -2.22 -16.49
C ASN A 331 5.17 -3.06 -16.28
N PRO A 332 5.23 -3.94 -15.28
CA PRO A 332 6.40 -4.80 -15.10
C PRO A 332 6.56 -5.79 -16.25
N SER A 333 7.80 -6.14 -16.60
CA SER A 333 8.04 -7.18 -17.59
C SER A 333 7.54 -8.56 -17.09
N PRO A 334 7.24 -9.50 -17.99
CA PRO A 334 6.95 -10.88 -17.59
C PRO A 334 8.09 -11.50 -16.77
N GLY A 335 9.34 -11.18 -17.09
CA GLY A 335 10.51 -11.65 -16.35
C GLY A 335 10.54 -11.17 -14.90
N TYR A 336 10.13 -9.92 -14.64
CA TYR A 336 10.02 -9.39 -13.29
C TYR A 336 8.91 -10.10 -12.50
N VAL A 337 7.73 -10.25 -13.10
CA VAL A 337 6.64 -11.00 -12.46
C VAL A 337 7.06 -12.44 -12.16
N ALA A 338 7.77 -13.11 -13.08
CA ALA A 338 8.28 -14.47 -12.88
C ALA A 338 9.23 -14.59 -11.69
N ARG A 339 10.15 -13.64 -11.50
CA ARG A 339 11.08 -13.65 -10.35
C ARG A 339 10.35 -13.43 -9.02
N VAL A 340 9.36 -12.56 -9.00
CA VAL A 340 8.53 -12.34 -7.79
C VAL A 340 7.64 -13.55 -7.52
N ALA A 341 7.05 -14.15 -8.56
CA ALA A 341 6.28 -15.39 -8.44
C ALA A 341 7.15 -16.54 -7.92
N SER A 342 8.38 -16.69 -8.42
CA SER A 342 9.33 -17.69 -7.91
C SER A 342 9.65 -17.49 -6.43
N ALA A 343 9.83 -16.24 -5.98
CA ALA A 343 10.05 -15.94 -4.55
C ALA A 343 8.80 -16.18 -3.69
N PHE A 344 7.60 -16.04 -4.27
CA PHE A 344 6.36 -16.48 -3.64
C PHE A 344 6.31 -18.01 -3.55
N ASP A 345 6.73 -18.71 -4.59
CA ASP A 345 6.66 -20.17 -4.65
C ASP A 345 7.66 -20.83 -3.69
N ASP A 346 8.84 -20.25 -3.55
CA ASP A 346 9.89 -20.70 -2.63
C ASP A 346 10.80 -19.51 -2.24
N ASN A 347 10.95 -19.28 -0.93
CA ASN A 347 11.86 -18.27 -0.38
C ASN A 347 13.36 -18.64 -0.43
N GLY A 348 13.71 -19.76 -1.07
CA GLY A 348 15.05 -20.35 -1.08
C GLY A 348 15.28 -21.35 0.06
N SER A 349 14.23 -21.70 0.81
CA SER A 349 14.26 -22.69 1.90
C SER A 349 13.02 -23.58 1.91
N GLY A 350 12.31 -23.68 0.77
CA GLY A 350 11.10 -24.48 0.60
C GLY A 350 9.84 -23.87 1.18
N VAL A 351 9.85 -22.59 1.58
CA VAL A 351 8.68 -21.93 2.18
C VAL A 351 7.94 -21.08 1.15
N ARG A 352 6.76 -21.56 0.77
CA ARG A 352 5.80 -20.82 -0.07
C ARG A 352 5.19 -19.65 0.71
N GLY A 353 5.00 -18.51 0.05
CA GLY A 353 4.22 -17.37 0.52
C GLY A 353 4.92 -16.53 1.58
N ASP A 354 6.24 -16.65 1.76
CA ASP A 354 7.00 -15.79 2.66
C ASP A 354 7.01 -14.34 2.14
N MET A 355 6.24 -13.47 2.79
CA MET A 355 6.08 -12.09 2.35
C MET A 355 7.37 -11.28 2.45
N LYS A 356 8.34 -11.67 3.30
CA LYS A 356 9.66 -11.00 3.29
C LYS A 356 10.40 -11.28 1.99
N ALA A 357 10.40 -12.54 1.54
CA ALA A 357 11.04 -12.92 0.28
C ALA A 357 10.37 -12.24 -0.92
N VAL A 358 9.03 -12.24 -0.96
CA VAL A 358 8.24 -11.56 -2.00
C VAL A 358 8.55 -10.06 -2.04
N ILE A 359 8.51 -9.36 -0.91
CA ILE A 359 8.77 -7.91 -0.85
C ILE A 359 10.22 -7.58 -1.21
N ARG A 360 11.19 -8.43 -0.84
CA ARG A 360 12.57 -8.29 -1.33
C ARG A 360 12.66 -8.45 -2.84
N ALA A 361 12.01 -9.46 -3.40
CA ALA A 361 12.00 -9.68 -4.85
C ALA A 361 11.37 -8.50 -5.60
N VAL A 362 10.27 -7.94 -5.09
CA VAL A 362 9.68 -6.70 -5.64
C VAL A 362 10.67 -5.53 -5.54
N LEU A 363 11.22 -5.26 -4.35
CA LEU A 363 11.97 -4.02 -4.18
C LEU A 363 13.39 -4.07 -4.76
N LEU A 364 14.03 -5.24 -4.82
CA LEU A 364 15.43 -5.38 -5.22
C LEU A 364 15.61 -5.92 -6.64
N ASP A 365 14.52 -6.11 -7.39
CA ASP A 365 14.61 -6.57 -8.77
C ASP A 365 15.49 -5.65 -9.63
N PRO A 366 16.27 -6.19 -10.58
CA PRO A 366 17.04 -5.39 -11.53
C PRO A 366 16.22 -4.33 -12.26
N GLU A 367 14.97 -4.63 -12.66
CA GLU A 367 14.09 -3.65 -13.32
C GLU A 367 13.69 -2.52 -12.36
N ALA A 368 13.55 -2.82 -11.07
CA ALA A 368 13.24 -1.83 -10.05
C ALA A 368 14.44 -0.93 -9.70
N ARG A 369 15.66 -1.51 -9.72
CA ARG A 369 16.89 -0.82 -9.28
C ARG A 369 17.68 -0.18 -10.41
N SER A 370 17.60 -0.69 -11.62
CA SER A 370 18.38 -0.24 -12.78
C SER A 370 17.46 -0.04 -13.99
N PRO A 371 16.48 0.88 -13.92
CA PRO A 371 15.62 1.15 -15.08
C PRO A 371 16.46 1.63 -16.26
N VAL A 372 16.10 1.20 -17.46
CA VAL A 372 16.82 1.58 -18.69
C VAL A 372 16.67 3.10 -18.88
N PRO A 373 17.77 3.86 -18.98
CA PRO A 373 17.69 5.31 -19.20
C PRO A 373 16.90 5.63 -20.48
N GLY A 374 15.93 6.54 -20.36
CA GLY A 374 15.08 6.92 -21.49
C GLY A 374 13.95 5.94 -21.83
N ALA A 375 13.76 4.87 -21.05
CA ALA A 375 12.60 3.99 -21.19
C ALA A 375 11.29 4.79 -21.09
N THR A 376 10.41 4.60 -22.08
CA THR A 376 9.11 5.26 -22.18
C THR A 376 7.97 4.40 -21.61
N ASP A 377 8.26 3.15 -21.30
CA ASP A 377 7.33 2.12 -20.82
C ASP A 377 7.47 1.81 -19.32
N TYR A 378 8.39 2.49 -18.62
CA TYR A 378 8.69 2.25 -17.21
C TYR A 378 8.21 3.36 -16.28
N GLY A 379 7.80 2.96 -15.08
CA GLY A 379 7.36 3.82 -13.99
C GLY A 379 5.87 3.69 -13.68
N LYS A 380 5.36 4.57 -12.82
CA LYS A 380 3.94 4.70 -12.48
C LYS A 380 3.62 6.13 -12.09
N LEU A 381 2.36 6.54 -12.20
CA LEU A 381 1.96 7.83 -11.65
C LEU A 381 1.91 7.75 -10.12
N ARG A 382 2.51 8.72 -9.42
CA ARG A 382 2.48 8.80 -7.94
C ARG A 382 1.05 9.08 -7.49
N GLU A 383 0.57 8.33 -6.52
CA GLU A 383 -0.75 8.56 -5.94
C GLU A 383 -0.79 9.86 -5.11
N PRO A 384 -1.90 10.62 -5.11
CA PRO A 384 -2.01 11.87 -4.35
C PRO A 384 -1.60 11.78 -2.88
N VAL A 385 -1.98 10.70 -2.18
CA VAL A 385 -1.58 10.45 -0.78
C VAL A 385 -0.06 10.33 -0.64
N LEU A 386 0.60 9.60 -1.56
CA LEU A 386 2.04 9.40 -1.55
C LEU A 386 2.80 10.69 -1.85
N ARG A 387 2.25 11.58 -2.70
CA ARG A 387 2.84 12.90 -3.00
C ARG A 387 2.95 13.76 -1.73
N ILE A 388 1.90 13.80 -0.92
CA ILE A 388 1.88 14.58 0.32
C ILE A 388 2.76 13.94 1.39
N ALA A 389 2.71 12.61 1.54
CA ALA A 389 3.59 11.91 2.49
C ALA A 389 5.08 12.12 2.15
N HIS A 390 5.44 12.10 0.86
CA HIS A 390 6.80 12.37 0.41
C HIS A 390 7.22 13.81 0.69
N TRP A 391 6.38 14.80 0.40
CA TRP A 391 6.65 16.19 0.79
C TRP A 391 6.88 16.34 2.29
N MET A 392 6.02 15.74 3.13
CA MET A 392 6.17 15.80 4.58
C MET A 392 7.51 15.22 5.04
N ARG A 393 7.92 14.08 4.49
CA ARG A 393 9.17 13.41 4.87
C ARG A 393 10.41 14.14 4.33
N ALA A 394 10.34 14.64 3.10
CA ALA A 394 11.43 15.39 2.49
C ALA A 394 11.72 16.68 3.29
N PHE A 395 10.69 17.41 3.69
CA PHE A 395 10.83 18.70 4.38
C PHE A 395 10.55 18.60 5.89
N GLY A 396 10.79 17.43 6.49
CA GLY A 396 10.78 17.25 7.95
C GLY A 396 9.53 17.76 8.65
N ALA A 397 8.35 17.59 8.04
CA ALA A 397 7.11 18.14 8.54
C ALA A 397 6.70 17.52 9.88
N ARG A 398 6.22 18.36 10.80
CA ARG A 398 5.87 17.97 12.18
C ARG A 398 4.46 18.42 12.52
N SER A 399 3.74 17.56 13.25
CA SER A 399 2.45 17.89 13.85
C SER A 399 2.67 18.57 15.20
N ALA A 400 2.10 19.76 15.40
CA ALA A 400 2.15 20.49 16.66
C ALA A 400 1.42 19.74 17.79
N SER A 401 0.31 19.08 17.47
CA SER A 401 -0.44 18.24 18.42
C SER A 401 0.13 16.83 18.58
N GLY A 402 1.04 16.40 17.70
CA GLY A 402 1.48 15.01 17.57
C GLY A 402 0.45 14.06 16.94
N ARG A 403 -0.74 14.57 16.59
CA ARG A 403 -1.87 13.76 16.11
C ARG A 403 -1.99 13.71 14.58
N PHE A 404 -1.32 14.62 13.87
CA PHE A 404 -1.47 14.79 12.43
C PHE A 404 -2.93 14.98 12.04
N LEU A 405 -3.53 16.12 12.41
CA LEU A 405 -4.96 16.45 12.29
C LEU A 405 -5.43 16.63 10.82
N ILE A 406 -5.12 15.67 9.95
CA ILE A 406 -5.47 15.61 8.54
C ILE A 406 -6.67 14.67 8.42
N GLY A 407 -7.84 15.25 8.16
CA GLY A 407 -9.09 14.52 8.01
C GLY A 407 -9.30 13.95 6.61
N ASN A 408 -10.56 13.87 6.20
CA ASN A 408 -10.97 13.44 4.86
C ASN A 408 -10.38 14.34 3.76
N THR A 409 -9.81 13.72 2.73
CA THR A 409 -9.20 14.35 1.56
C THR A 409 -9.81 13.86 0.22
N ASP A 410 -11.05 13.35 0.24
CA ASP A 410 -11.71 12.74 -0.92
C ASP A 410 -12.13 13.73 -1.99
N ASN A 411 -12.29 15.03 -1.66
CA ASN A 411 -12.78 16.00 -2.62
C ASN A 411 -11.69 16.28 -3.68
N PRO A 412 -11.87 15.91 -4.97
CA PRO A 412 -10.84 16.09 -5.98
C PRO A 412 -10.68 17.55 -6.43
N SER A 413 -11.68 18.42 -6.20
CA SER A 413 -11.61 19.83 -6.63
C SER A 413 -10.94 20.75 -5.61
N THR A 414 -10.92 20.35 -4.34
CA THR A 414 -10.40 21.18 -3.23
C THR A 414 -9.41 20.45 -2.31
N SER A 415 -9.13 19.18 -2.57
CA SER A 415 -8.22 18.33 -1.79
C SER A 415 -7.52 17.29 -2.69
N LEU A 416 -7.09 16.15 -2.12
CA LEU A 416 -6.28 15.14 -2.79
C LEU A 416 -7.06 14.20 -3.72
N GLY A 417 -8.39 14.13 -3.59
CA GLY A 417 -9.19 13.14 -4.31
C GLY A 417 -9.00 11.70 -3.82
N GLN A 418 -8.33 11.51 -2.67
CA GLN A 418 -7.97 10.21 -2.13
C GLN A 418 -7.71 10.32 -0.63
N THR A 419 -8.46 9.56 0.18
CA THR A 419 -8.18 9.38 1.62
C THR A 419 -7.82 7.92 1.90
N PRO A 420 -6.76 7.62 2.66
CA PRO A 420 -6.46 6.26 3.10
C PRO A 420 -7.67 5.57 3.73
N MET A 421 -7.91 4.30 3.38
CA MET A 421 -9.06 3.50 3.84
C MET A 421 -10.45 4.02 3.45
N ARG A 422 -10.58 4.90 2.45
CA ARG A 422 -11.88 5.37 1.93
C ARG A 422 -12.09 5.03 0.46
N SER A 423 -11.70 3.84 0.05
CA SER A 423 -11.86 3.39 -1.33
C SER A 423 -13.33 3.45 -1.77
N PRO A 424 -13.65 3.99 -2.96
CA PRO A 424 -15.03 4.15 -3.43
C PRO A 424 -15.69 2.83 -3.87
N SER A 425 -14.91 1.77 -4.07
CA SER A 425 -15.40 0.46 -4.51
C SER A 425 -14.48 -0.67 -4.06
N VAL A 426 -14.93 -1.92 -4.24
CA VAL A 426 -14.13 -3.13 -4.00
C VAL A 426 -12.87 -3.19 -4.86
N PHE A 427 -12.85 -2.48 -6.00
CA PHE A 427 -11.68 -2.34 -6.88
C PHE A 427 -10.69 -1.26 -6.42
N ASN A 428 -10.80 -0.80 -5.17
CA ASN A 428 -10.06 0.33 -4.64
C ASN A 428 -10.40 1.67 -5.37
N PHE A 429 -9.53 2.68 -5.28
CA PHE A 429 -9.63 3.96 -6.03
C PHE A 429 -9.50 3.78 -7.54
N TYR A 430 -8.76 2.75 -7.97
CA TYR A 430 -8.49 2.49 -9.36
C TYR A 430 -8.13 1.01 -9.60
N ARG A 431 -8.50 0.52 -10.78
CA ARG A 431 -8.31 -0.87 -11.21
C ARG A 431 -6.87 -1.11 -11.67
N PRO A 432 -6.22 -2.23 -11.26
CA PRO A 432 -4.87 -2.58 -11.70
C PRO A 432 -4.69 -2.69 -13.23
N GLY A 433 -5.79 -2.94 -13.96
CA GLY A 433 -5.82 -3.04 -15.42
C GLY A 433 -6.36 -1.80 -16.14
N TYR A 434 -6.49 -0.64 -15.48
CA TYR A 434 -7.03 0.55 -16.15
C TYR A 434 -6.09 1.08 -17.24
N VAL A 435 -6.64 1.25 -18.43
CA VAL A 435 -6.00 1.82 -19.61
C VAL A 435 -6.65 3.18 -19.89
N PRO A 436 -5.91 4.30 -19.85
CA PRO A 436 -6.46 5.61 -20.16
C PRO A 436 -6.80 5.71 -21.66
N PRO A 437 -8.08 5.93 -22.04
CA PRO A 437 -8.50 5.88 -23.44
C PRO A 437 -7.89 7.02 -24.25
N ASN A 438 -7.70 6.80 -25.57
CA ASN A 438 -7.19 7.80 -26.51
C ASN A 438 -5.81 8.38 -26.14
N THR A 439 -4.91 7.54 -25.63
CA THR A 439 -3.54 7.92 -25.25
C THR A 439 -2.51 6.99 -25.91
N ASP A 440 -1.25 7.42 -25.97
CA ASP A 440 -0.13 6.58 -26.42
C ASP A 440 0.05 5.32 -25.53
N ILE A 441 -0.34 5.42 -24.26
CA ILE A 441 -0.36 4.29 -23.32
C ILE A 441 -1.34 3.22 -23.81
N ALA A 442 -2.54 3.61 -24.23
CA ALA A 442 -3.52 2.69 -24.79
C ALA A 442 -3.07 2.11 -26.13
N ALA A 443 -2.48 2.94 -27.01
CA ALA A 443 -1.96 2.49 -28.30
C ALA A 443 -0.84 1.45 -28.15
N ALA A 444 -0.05 1.55 -27.08
CA ALA A 444 1.00 0.60 -26.71
C ALA A 444 0.49 -0.63 -25.93
N GLY A 445 -0.81 -0.74 -25.65
CA GLY A 445 -1.38 -1.84 -24.86
C GLY A 445 -0.96 -1.84 -23.39
N MET A 446 -0.51 -0.70 -22.87
CA MET A 446 -0.04 -0.54 -21.50
C MET A 446 -1.16 -0.08 -20.57
N VAL A 447 -0.97 -0.29 -19.27
CA VAL A 447 -1.88 0.21 -18.22
C VAL A 447 -1.27 1.42 -17.51
N ALA A 448 -2.13 2.29 -17.01
CA ALA A 448 -1.75 3.38 -16.10
C ALA A 448 -2.82 3.51 -15.02
N PRO A 449 -2.84 2.60 -14.03
CA PRO A 449 -3.95 2.47 -13.08
C PRO A 449 -4.37 3.78 -12.42
N GLU A 450 -3.41 4.54 -11.91
CA GLU A 450 -3.63 5.78 -11.19
C GLU A 450 -4.21 6.91 -12.07
N MET A 451 -4.17 6.80 -13.40
CA MET A 451 -4.84 7.73 -14.29
C MET A 451 -6.36 7.66 -14.17
N GLN A 452 -6.93 6.58 -13.63
CA GLN A 452 -8.38 6.47 -13.42
C GLN A 452 -8.92 7.54 -12.45
N ILE A 453 -8.07 8.07 -11.55
CA ILE A 453 -8.41 9.16 -10.63
C ILE A 453 -7.71 10.48 -10.99
N THR A 454 -7.04 10.54 -12.14
CA THR A 454 -6.30 11.72 -12.61
C THR A 454 -7.01 12.30 -13.83
N HIS A 455 -7.83 13.31 -13.58
CA HIS A 455 -8.64 14.02 -14.58
C HIS A 455 -8.54 15.53 -14.33
N GLU A 456 -9.08 16.35 -15.23
CA GLU A 456 -8.88 17.81 -15.24
C GLU A 456 -9.21 18.45 -13.89
N LEU A 457 -10.33 18.04 -13.29
CA LEU A 457 -10.74 18.51 -11.96
C LEU A 457 -9.76 18.12 -10.85
N SER A 458 -9.25 16.87 -10.84
CA SER A 458 -8.34 16.42 -9.78
C SER A 458 -6.94 17.02 -9.94
N VAL A 459 -6.50 17.29 -11.17
CA VAL A 459 -5.25 18.04 -11.43
C VAL A 459 -5.36 19.48 -10.92
N ALA A 460 -6.42 20.20 -11.27
CA ALA A 460 -6.63 21.57 -10.79
C ALA A 460 -6.76 21.63 -9.26
N GLY A 461 -7.52 20.71 -8.66
CA GLY A 461 -7.66 20.63 -7.21
C GLY A 461 -6.37 20.25 -6.50
N TYR A 462 -5.55 19.39 -7.08
CA TYR A 462 -4.22 19.06 -6.55
C TYR A 462 -3.30 20.28 -6.53
N LEU A 463 -3.24 21.07 -7.61
CA LEU A 463 -2.43 22.29 -7.65
C LEU A 463 -2.89 23.33 -6.62
N ASN A 464 -4.21 23.53 -6.50
CA ASN A 464 -4.77 24.39 -5.45
C ASN A 464 -4.42 23.89 -4.04
N THR A 465 -4.48 22.58 -3.83
CA THR A 465 -4.10 21.95 -2.56
C THR A 465 -2.62 22.15 -2.26
N LEU A 466 -1.73 21.88 -3.21
CA LEU A 466 -0.28 22.08 -3.05
C LEU A 466 0.05 23.51 -2.65
N ARG A 467 -0.54 24.51 -3.34
CA ARG A 467 -0.31 25.92 -3.00
C ARG A 467 -0.60 26.21 -1.53
N ASN A 468 -1.70 25.67 -0.99
CA ASN A 468 -2.07 25.87 0.41
C ASN A 468 -1.16 25.08 1.37
N VAL A 469 -0.92 23.80 1.07
CA VAL A 469 -0.11 22.89 1.89
C VAL A 469 1.34 23.38 2.02
N ILE A 470 1.97 23.74 0.90
CA ILE A 470 3.34 24.26 0.86
C ILE A 470 3.43 25.62 1.58
N SER A 471 2.37 26.44 1.50
CA SER A 471 2.40 27.79 2.04
C SER A 471 2.18 27.86 3.56
N GLY A 472 1.26 27.06 4.09
CA GLY A 472 0.78 27.20 5.46
C GLY A 472 0.57 25.89 6.20
N GLY A 473 1.08 24.77 5.68
CA GLY A 473 0.92 23.44 6.27
C GLY A 473 -0.44 22.80 5.96
N ILE A 474 -0.70 21.66 6.59
CA ILE A 474 -1.89 20.83 6.35
C ILE A 474 -2.51 20.36 7.67
N GLY A 475 -3.79 20.02 7.62
CA GLY A 475 -4.59 19.58 8.76
C GLY A 475 -5.49 20.69 9.31
N SER A 476 -6.03 20.49 10.51
CA SER A 476 -6.89 21.46 11.19
C SER A 476 -6.10 22.43 12.08
N GLY A 477 -6.69 23.57 12.42
CA GLY A 477 -6.06 24.61 13.26
C GLY A 477 -5.57 25.83 12.49
N SER A 478 -5.23 26.90 13.23
CA SER A 478 -4.59 28.11 12.73
C SER A 478 -3.42 28.50 13.67
N PRO A 479 -2.15 28.33 13.26
CA PRO A 479 -1.70 27.72 12.01
C PRO A 479 -2.13 26.24 11.89
N ARG A 480 -2.02 25.68 10.69
CA ARG A 480 -2.36 24.26 10.43
C ARG A 480 -1.50 23.34 11.29
N ASP A 481 -2.06 22.24 11.77
CA ASP A 481 -1.38 21.33 12.71
C ASP A 481 -0.03 20.79 12.20
N VAL A 482 0.05 20.42 10.92
CA VAL A 482 1.28 19.86 10.33
C VAL A 482 2.02 20.95 9.54
N GLN A 483 3.21 21.30 9.99
CA GLN A 483 4.06 22.34 9.39
C GLN A 483 5.36 21.75 8.84
N PRO A 484 5.82 22.17 7.64
CA PRO A 484 7.12 21.79 7.10
C PRO A 484 8.27 22.57 7.77
N ASP A 485 9.49 22.04 7.64
CA ASP A 485 10.73 22.75 7.92
C ASP A 485 11.45 23.08 6.60
N TYR A 486 11.54 24.38 6.30
CA TYR A 486 12.21 24.90 5.12
C TYR A 486 13.50 25.65 5.44
N ALA A 487 14.02 25.58 6.66
CA ALA A 487 15.19 26.37 7.09
C ALA A 487 16.40 26.19 6.16
N GLU A 488 16.70 24.94 5.79
CA GLU A 488 17.79 24.62 4.86
C GLU A 488 17.56 25.29 3.49
N MET A 489 16.36 25.15 2.93
CA MET A 489 16.02 25.70 1.61
C MET A 489 16.04 27.24 1.62
N VAL A 490 15.60 27.87 2.71
CA VAL A 490 15.65 29.33 2.86
C VAL A 490 17.11 29.82 2.85
N GLY A 491 18.05 29.07 3.40
CA GLY A 491 19.49 29.35 3.30
C GLY A 491 20.06 29.28 1.87
N LEU A 492 19.33 28.64 0.95
CA LEU A 492 19.69 28.56 -0.48
C LEU A 492 18.91 29.55 -1.36
N ALA A 493 17.93 30.27 -0.83
CA ALA A 493 16.96 31.04 -1.63
C ALA A 493 17.54 32.18 -2.48
N GLU A 494 18.73 32.67 -2.15
CA GLU A 494 19.44 33.69 -2.96
C GLU A 494 20.29 33.08 -4.08
N ARG A 495 20.39 31.75 -4.15
CA ARG A 495 21.09 30.98 -5.19
C ARG A 495 20.08 30.06 -5.89
N PRO A 496 19.28 30.56 -6.84
CA PRO A 496 18.20 29.80 -7.48
C PRO A 496 18.67 28.43 -8.01
N ASP A 497 19.82 28.36 -8.69
CA ASP A 497 20.39 27.09 -9.14
C ASP A 497 20.57 26.08 -7.99
N ALA A 498 21.25 26.48 -6.91
CA ALA A 498 21.54 25.59 -5.78
C ALA A 498 20.27 25.17 -5.03
N LEU A 499 19.29 26.07 -4.91
CA LEU A 499 17.98 25.75 -4.33
C LEU A 499 17.24 24.69 -5.16
N VAL A 500 17.17 24.89 -6.48
CA VAL A 500 16.45 23.99 -7.39
C VAL A 500 17.12 22.62 -7.46
N GLU A 501 18.46 22.58 -7.53
CA GLU A 501 19.22 21.33 -7.46
C GLU A 501 18.94 20.57 -6.16
N ARG A 502 18.92 21.28 -5.02
CA ARG A 502 18.68 20.67 -3.72
C ARG A 502 17.26 20.08 -3.62
N ILE A 503 16.25 20.82 -4.04
CA ILE A 503 14.86 20.34 -4.07
C ILE A 503 14.73 19.16 -5.05
N GLY A 504 15.36 19.25 -6.22
CA GLY A 504 15.39 18.19 -7.22
C GLY A 504 15.98 16.89 -6.67
N ALA A 505 17.10 16.98 -5.96
CA ALA A 505 17.75 15.84 -5.32
C ALA A 505 16.87 15.15 -4.27
N MET A 506 15.95 15.87 -3.62
CA MET A 506 15.09 15.31 -2.56
C MET A 506 13.76 14.76 -3.09
N LEU A 507 13.19 15.38 -4.12
CA LEU A 507 11.84 15.05 -4.62
C LEU A 507 11.84 14.19 -5.88
N ILE A 508 12.81 14.37 -6.77
CA ILE A 508 12.84 13.70 -8.09
C ILE A 508 14.18 13.01 -8.35
N ALA A 509 14.88 12.62 -7.28
CA ALA A 509 16.15 11.91 -7.36
C ALA A 509 17.23 12.63 -8.20
N GLY A 510 17.13 13.96 -8.34
CA GLY A 510 18.03 14.76 -9.18
C GLY A 510 17.83 14.57 -10.69
N GLU A 511 16.77 13.88 -11.12
CA GLU A 511 16.45 13.64 -12.54
C GLU A 511 15.50 14.72 -13.09
N MET A 512 15.79 15.98 -12.77
CA MET A 512 15.06 17.12 -13.33
C MET A 512 15.41 17.28 -14.81
N SER A 513 14.40 17.36 -15.67
CA SER A 513 14.62 17.74 -17.07
C SER A 513 15.26 19.13 -17.17
N PRO A 514 16.15 19.37 -18.16
CA PRO A 514 16.74 20.68 -18.38
C PRO A 514 15.70 21.79 -18.54
N GLU A 515 14.58 21.46 -19.20
CA GLU A 515 13.46 22.37 -19.43
C GLU A 515 12.78 22.76 -18.12
N LEU A 516 12.41 21.78 -17.28
CA LEU A 516 11.83 22.06 -15.96
C LEU A 516 12.80 22.86 -15.09
N ARG A 517 14.08 22.47 -15.09
CA ARG A 517 15.12 23.15 -14.33
C ARG A 517 15.20 24.64 -14.67
N ALA A 518 15.26 24.97 -15.97
CA ALA A 518 15.30 26.35 -16.43
C ALA A 518 14.03 27.12 -16.00
N GLN A 519 12.84 26.54 -16.20
CA GLN A 519 11.57 27.16 -15.81
C GLN A 519 11.48 27.46 -14.31
N VAL A 520 11.91 26.52 -13.46
CA VAL A 520 11.88 26.73 -12.01
C VAL A 520 12.88 27.81 -11.59
N ILE A 521 14.10 27.80 -12.16
CA ILE A 521 15.12 28.82 -11.86
C ILE A 521 14.63 30.21 -12.23
N ASP A 522 14.07 30.38 -13.43
CA ASP A 522 13.55 31.66 -13.90
C ASP A 522 12.40 32.16 -13.02
N ALA A 523 11.46 31.28 -12.67
CA ALA A 523 10.34 31.61 -11.80
C ALA A 523 10.79 31.98 -10.38
N VAL A 524 11.77 31.27 -9.83
CA VAL A 524 12.37 31.61 -8.52
C VAL A 524 13.12 32.94 -8.60
N GLY A 525 13.86 33.18 -9.68
CA GLY A 525 14.61 34.40 -9.93
C GLY A 525 13.72 35.65 -10.04
N SER A 526 12.50 35.50 -10.58
CA SER A 526 11.56 36.61 -10.75
C SER A 526 11.01 37.17 -9.43
N VAL A 527 11.12 36.43 -8.32
CA VAL A 527 10.76 36.92 -6.98
C VAL A 527 11.92 37.76 -6.45
N ALA A 528 11.81 39.09 -6.50
CA ALA A 528 12.86 39.99 -6.03
C ALA A 528 13.02 39.94 -4.49
N VAL A 529 14.26 39.81 -4.02
CA VAL A 529 14.60 39.93 -2.59
C VAL A 529 15.02 41.37 -2.33
N SER A 530 14.12 42.18 -1.79
CA SER A 530 14.41 43.59 -1.51
C SER A 530 15.47 43.74 -0.41
N GLY A 531 16.49 44.56 -0.65
CA GLY A 531 17.54 44.86 0.35
C GLY A 531 17.15 45.89 1.40
N THR A 532 15.98 46.54 1.27
CA THR A 532 15.62 47.70 2.12
C THR A 532 14.81 47.35 3.37
N ASN A 533 14.19 46.17 3.43
CA ASN A 533 13.38 45.72 4.57
C ASN A 533 13.64 44.23 4.85
N ALA A 534 14.17 43.94 6.05
CA ALA A 534 14.52 42.58 6.47
C ALA A 534 13.33 41.59 6.46
N GLN A 535 12.13 42.05 6.85
CA GLN A 535 10.93 41.21 6.85
C GLN A 535 10.46 40.91 5.42
N SER A 536 10.53 41.90 4.53
CA SER A 536 10.21 41.72 3.12
C SER A 536 11.21 40.78 2.44
N ALA A 537 12.50 40.91 2.76
CA ALA A 537 13.54 40.01 2.30
C ALA A 537 13.31 38.56 2.75
N ALA A 538 13.01 38.36 4.04
CA ALA A 538 12.69 37.04 4.60
C ALA A 538 11.46 36.41 3.92
N THR A 539 10.41 37.21 3.70
CA THR A 539 9.19 36.78 3.00
C THR A 539 9.50 36.38 1.55
N ALA A 540 10.31 37.18 0.84
CA ALA A 540 10.71 36.88 -0.54
C ALA A 540 11.53 35.59 -0.63
N ARG A 541 12.50 35.37 0.28
CA ARG A 541 13.28 34.13 0.35
C ARG A 541 12.39 32.91 0.57
N LEU A 542 11.43 33.01 1.49
CA LEU A 542 10.49 31.93 1.74
C LEU A 542 9.57 31.67 0.53
N ASN A 543 9.12 32.73 -0.16
CA ASN A 543 8.31 32.58 -1.37
C ASN A 543 9.08 31.91 -2.51
N ARG A 544 10.38 32.18 -2.66
CA ARG A 544 11.26 31.48 -3.60
C ARG A 544 11.29 29.97 -3.33
N VAL A 545 11.45 29.57 -2.07
CA VAL A 545 11.42 28.15 -1.67
C VAL A 545 10.06 27.52 -1.99
N LYS A 546 8.97 28.16 -1.57
CA LYS A 546 7.60 27.67 -1.80
C LYS A 546 7.30 27.51 -3.29
N LEU A 547 7.73 28.46 -4.11
CA LEU A 547 7.55 28.43 -5.56
C LEU A 547 8.34 27.28 -6.20
N ALA A 548 9.60 27.09 -5.80
CA ALA A 548 10.42 25.98 -6.29
C ALA A 548 9.80 24.62 -5.97
N ILE A 549 9.38 24.40 -4.71
CA ILE A 549 8.74 23.14 -4.29
C ILE A 549 7.42 22.93 -5.06
N PHE A 550 6.60 23.98 -5.19
CA PHE A 550 5.33 23.92 -5.90
C PHE A 550 5.51 23.50 -7.36
N LEU A 551 6.41 24.16 -8.09
CA LEU A 551 6.63 23.88 -9.51
C LEU A 551 7.21 22.48 -9.73
N VAL A 552 8.15 22.05 -8.88
CA VAL A 552 8.69 20.69 -8.95
C VAL A 552 7.59 19.67 -8.69
N MET A 553 6.79 19.82 -7.62
CA MET A 553 5.71 18.87 -7.30
C MET A 553 4.55 18.88 -8.30
N ALA A 554 4.35 19.98 -9.02
CA ALA A 554 3.37 20.10 -10.09
C ALA A 554 3.82 19.44 -11.40
N SER A 555 5.13 19.19 -11.57
CA SER A 555 5.71 18.76 -12.84
C SER A 555 5.49 17.27 -13.13
N PRO A 556 5.43 16.86 -14.41
CA PRO A 556 5.47 15.45 -14.81
C PRO A 556 6.68 14.69 -14.25
N ASP A 557 7.85 15.33 -14.15
CA ASP A 557 9.09 14.75 -13.60
C ASP A 557 8.89 14.27 -12.15
N TYR A 558 8.08 14.99 -11.37
CA TYR A 558 7.66 14.55 -10.02
C TYR A 558 6.39 13.73 -10.00
N LEU A 559 5.47 13.88 -10.94
CA LEU A 559 4.23 13.11 -10.90
C LEU A 559 4.47 11.66 -11.33
N VAL A 560 5.40 11.41 -12.25
CA VAL A 560 5.75 10.06 -12.72
C VAL A 560 6.91 9.50 -11.91
N GLN A 561 6.65 8.45 -11.14
CA GLN A 561 7.66 7.69 -10.38
C GLN A 561 8.35 6.71 -11.32
N LYS A 562 9.57 7.06 -11.71
CA LYS A 562 10.52 6.20 -12.41
C LYS A 562 11.54 5.62 -11.45
#